data_AF-A0A6A5T2U4-F1
#
_entry.id   AF-A0A6A5T2U4-F1
#
_cell.length_a   1.000
_cell.length_b   1.000
_cell.length_c   1.000
_cell.angle_alpha   90.00
_cell.angle_beta   90.00
_cell.angle_gamma   90.00
#
_symmetry.space_group_name_H-M   'P 1'
#
loop_
_entity.id
_entity.type
_entity.pdbx_description
1 polymer ?
#
loop_
_entity_poly.entity_id
_entity_poly.type
_entity_poly.pdbx_seq_one_letter_code
_entity_poly.pdbx_strand_id
1 'polypeptide(L)'
;MHFLTPFLAAAVSLLSTASAGQANFFSDTNCRHYLGTTYPSSLDLPSGGPAGSFSAMWIEGDQTECRDTCGPYVICGDPNCAAHYLTALGSCVGTATGVWVANRCGCW
;
A
#
# COMPACT_ATOMS: atom_id res chain seq x y z
N MET A 1 -33.37 6.05 -38.70
CA MET A 1 -32.79 5.11 -37.72
C MET A 1 -31.37 5.58 -37.46
N HIS A 2 -31.09 6.11 -36.28
CA HIS A 2 -29.73 6.39 -35.83
C HIS A 2 -29.69 6.12 -34.32
N PHE A 3 -28.85 5.16 -33.97
CA PHE A 3 -28.69 4.61 -32.63
C PHE A 3 -27.89 5.59 -31.77
N LEU A 4 -28.40 5.90 -30.59
CA LEU A 4 -27.65 6.49 -29.50
C LEU A 4 -27.60 5.47 -28.38
N THR A 5 -26.55 4.67 -28.37
CA THR A 5 -26.07 3.98 -27.17
C THR A 5 -24.92 4.80 -26.60
N PRO A 6 -25.03 5.26 -25.36
CA PRO A 6 -23.84 5.43 -24.54
C PRO A 6 -23.91 4.52 -23.30
N PHE A 7 -22.93 3.61 -23.30
CA PHE A 7 -22.11 3.22 -22.16
C PHE A 7 -22.81 2.87 -20.83
N LEU A 8 -22.84 1.56 -20.58
CA LEU A 8 -22.86 0.96 -19.25
C LEU A 8 -21.78 1.64 -18.37
N ALA A 9 -22.21 2.48 -17.44
CA ALA A 9 -21.37 2.88 -16.32
C ALA A 9 -21.25 1.67 -15.39
N ALA A 10 -20.07 1.06 -15.35
CA ALA A 10 -19.74 0.04 -14.37
C ALA A 10 -19.76 0.69 -12.99
N ALA A 11 -20.83 0.46 -12.23
CA ALA A 11 -20.86 0.70 -10.81
C ALA A 11 -19.92 -0.32 -10.15
N VAL A 12 -18.67 0.08 -9.92
CA VAL A 12 -17.73 -0.73 -9.14
C VAL A 12 -18.23 -0.67 -7.70
N SER A 13 -18.61 -1.83 -7.20
CA SER A 13 -19.23 -2.06 -5.92
C SER A 13 -18.41 -1.43 -4.78
N LEU A 14 -19.12 -0.70 -3.91
CA LEU A 14 -18.68 -0.29 -2.58
C LEU A 14 -18.46 -1.53 -1.70
N LEU A 15 -17.39 -2.30 -1.97
CA LEU A 15 -16.80 -3.14 -0.93
C LEU A 15 -15.97 -2.21 -0.07
N SER A 16 -16.54 -1.81 1.07
CA SER A 16 -15.78 -1.29 2.20
C SER A 16 -14.78 -2.36 2.63
N THR A 17 -13.67 -2.44 1.92
CA THR A 17 -12.50 -3.21 2.36
C THR A 17 -12.05 -2.56 3.65
N ALA A 18 -12.00 -3.35 4.72
CA ALA A 18 -11.39 -2.91 5.97
C ALA A 18 -9.96 -2.47 5.61
N SER A 19 -9.75 -1.15 5.62
CA SER A 19 -8.45 -0.53 5.41
C SER A 19 -7.62 -0.85 6.64
N ALA A 20 -6.50 -1.54 6.42
CA ALA A 20 -5.57 -1.82 7.49
C ALA A 20 -4.61 -0.66 7.78
N GLY A 21 -4.77 0.48 7.11
CA GLY A 21 -4.01 1.68 7.40
C GLY A 21 -3.81 2.57 6.20
N GLN A 22 -2.87 3.50 6.35
CA GLN A 22 -2.48 4.45 5.32
C GLN A 22 -0.98 4.34 5.08
N ALA A 23 -0.60 4.18 3.82
CA ALA A 23 0.79 4.31 3.40
C ALA A 23 0.94 5.35 2.30
N ASN A 24 1.94 6.20 2.43
CA ASN A 24 2.29 7.22 1.45
C ASN A 24 3.44 6.74 0.58
N PHE A 25 3.42 7.16 -0.68
CA PHE A 25 4.40 6.82 -1.70
C PHE A 25 5.04 8.08 -2.25
N PHE A 26 6.29 7.95 -2.69
CA PHE A 26 7.12 9.06 -3.11
C PHE A 26 7.95 8.69 -4.34
N SER A 27 8.25 9.68 -5.20
CA SER A 27 8.98 9.50 -6.45
C SER A 27 10.50 9.43 -6.27
N ASP A 28 10.99 9.63 -5.06
CA ASP A 28 12.40 9.48 -4.69
C ASP A 28 12.58 8.32 -3.71
N THR A 29 13.82 8.09 -3.27
CA THR A 29 14.17 7.00 -2.35
C THR A 29 14.23 7.42 -0.87
N ASN A 30 13.92 8.69 -0.55
CA ASN A 30 14.06 9.30 0.78
C ASN A 30 12.75 9.96 1.27
N CYS A 31 11.60 9.60 0.69
CA CYS A 31 10.28 10.08 1.07
C CYS A 31 10.13 11.61 1.09
N ARG A 32 10.68 12.31 0.09
CA ARG A 32 10.62 13.78 0.01
C ARG A 32 9.59 14.29 -1.01
N HIS A 33 9.38 13.56 -2.08
CA HIS A 33 8.56 13.97 -3.22
C HIS A 33 7.30 13.12 -3.27
N TYR A 34 6.29 13.54 -2.50
CA TYR A 34 5.02 12.82 -2.37
C TYR A 34 4.33 12.61 -3.72
N LEU A 35 3.89 11.38 -3.96
CA LEU A 35 3.15 10.98 -5.16
C LEU A 35 1.70 10.60 -4.86
N GLY A 36 1.43 10.00 -3.71
CA GLY A 36 0.10 9.51 -3.41
C GLY A 36 0.04 8.68 -2.16
N THR A 37 -1.16 8.23 -1.86
CA THR A 37 -1.49 7.40 -0.70
C THR A 37 -2.24 6.16 -1.17
N THR A 38 -1.98 5.03 -0.52
CA THR A 38 -2.84 3.85 -0.60
C THR A 38 -3.38 3.50 0.79
N TYR A 39 -4.51 2.81 0.78
CA TYR A 39 -5.13 2.25 1.96
C TYR A 39 -5.17 0.73 1.78
N PRO A 40 -4.07 0.02 2.13
CA PRO A 40 -3.99 -1.42 1.89
C PRO A 40 -5.07 -2.16 2.68
N SER A 41 -5.60 -3.22 2.09
CA SER A 41 -6.61 -4.06 2.75
C SER A 41 -5.98 -4.90 3.86
N SER A 42 -6.82 -5.41 4.75
CA SER A 42 -6.41 -6.35 5.81
C SER A 42 -5.99 -7.75 5.32
N LEU A 43 -6.04 -8.04 4.01
CA LEU A 43 -5.87 -9.40 3.47
C LEU A 43 -4.41 -9.80 3.17
N ASP A 44 -3.41 -9.23 3.85
CA ASP A 44 -1.97 -9.52 3.64
C ASP A 44 -1.44 -9.38 2.19
N LEU A 45 -2.23 -8.76 1.31
CA LEU A 45 -1.89 -8.59 -0.10
C LEU A 45 -1.05 -7.32 -0.31
N PRO A 46 0.06 -7.39 -1.06
CA PRO A 46 0.82 -6.21 -1.43
C PRO A 46 -0.02 -5.24 -2.27
N SER A 47 -0.05 -3.99 -1.87
CA SER A 47 -0.65 -2.86 -2.58
C SER A 47 0.45 -1.97 -3.13
N GLY A 48 0.42 -1.74 -4.45
CA GLY A 48 1.37 -0.86 -5.12
C GLY A 48 0.95 0.59 -5.03
N GLY A 49 1.94 1.49 -4.94
CA GLY A 49 1.71 2.92 -5.09
C GLY A 49 1.51 3.34 -6.55
N PRO A 50 1.34 4.66 -6.80
CA PRO A 50 1.38 5.22 -8.14
C PRO A 50 2.63 4.79 -8.90
N ALA A 51 2.53 4.62 -10.22
CA ALA A 51 3.68 4.30 -11.06
C ALA A 51 4.80 5.35 -10.88
N GLY A 52 6.04 4.89 -10.77
CA GLY A 52 7.20 5.75 -10.47
C GLY A 52 7.44 6.01 -8.98
N SER A 53 6.78 5.27 -8.09
CA SER A 53 7.08 5.30 -6.66
C SER A 53 8.33 4.49 -6.33
N PHE A 54 9.29 5.09 -5.62
CA PHE A 54 10.55 4.47 -5.22
C PHE A 54 10.76 4.44 -3.71
N SER A 55 9.93 5.16 -2.94
CA SER A 55 9.89 4.99 -1.49
C SER A 55 8.47 5.03 -0.96
N ALA A 56 8.28 4.40 0.19
CA ALA A 56 7.02 4.38 0.90
C ALA A 56 7.24 4.61 2.40
N MET A 57 6.17 5.08 3.05
CA MET A 57 6.14 5.32 4.48
C MET A 57 4.74 5.03 5.00
N TRP A 58 4.64 4.15 6.00
CA TRP A 58 3.39 3.94 6.72
C TRP A 58 3.11 5.13 7.62
N ILE A 59 1.89 5.68 7.53
CA ILE A 59 1.45 6.86 8.29
C ILE A 59 0.62 6.42 9.48
N GLU A 60 -0.32 5.53 9.23
CA GLU A 60 -1.14 4.87 10.24
C GLU A 60 -1.38 3.43 9.81
N GLY A 61 -1.77 2.59 10.76
CA GLY A 61 -2.45 1.37 10.39
C GLY A 61 -3.05 0.66 11.58
N ASP A 62 -3.81 -0.38 11.29
CA ASP A 62 -4.60 -1.11 12.26
C ASP A 62 -3.68 -1.96 13.13
N GLN A 63 -3.21 -1.32 14.19
CA GLN A 63 -2.45 -1.95 15.24
C GLN A 63 -3.30 -2.96 16.01
N THR A 64 -4.62 -3.03 15.87
CA THR A 64 -5.43 -3.91 16.73
C THR A 64 -5.10 -5.38 16.50
N GLU A 65 -4.84 -5.79 15.26
CA GLU A 65 -4.40 -7.16 14.93
C GLU A 65 -2.88 -7.35 15.02
N CYS A 66 -2.08 -6.30 14.74
CA CYS A 66 -0.60 -6.37 14.78
C CYS A 66 0.03 -6.05 16.15
N ARG A 67 -0.69 -5.44 17.10
CA ARG A 67 -0.15 -5.01 18.41
C ARG A 67 0.29 -6.18 19.27
N ASP A 68 -0.34 -7.34 19.07
CA ASP A 68 -0.10 -8.55 19.85
C ASP A 68 0.81 -9.58 19.11
N THR A 69 1.30 -9.28 17.90
CA THR A 69 2.27 -10.11 17.14
C THR A 69 3.53 -9.30 16.79
N CYS A 70 4.69 -9.95 16.69
CA CYS A 70 6.05 -9.41 16.87
C CYS A 70 6.58 -8.45 15.78
N GLY A 71 5.83 -7.41 15.44
CA GLY A 71 6.34 -6.26 14.72
C GLY A 71 6.07 -6.28 13.20
N PRO A 72 6.60 -5.28 12.49
CA PRO A 72 5.88 -4.04 12.21
C PRO A 72 5.47 -3.95 10.72
N TYR A 73 4.81 -2.85 10.33
CA TYR A 73 4.30 -2.65 8.96
C TYR A 73 5.31 -3.03 7.88
N VAL A 74 4.84 -3.71 6.84
CA VAL A 74 5.72 -4.24 5.81
C VAL A 74 5.74 -3.33 4.60
N ILE A 75 6.96 -2.99 4.17
CA ILE A 75 7.22 -2.37 2.86
C ILE A 75 7.97 -3.39 2.00
N CYS A 76 7.57 -3.52 0.74
CA CYS A 76 8.06 -4.51 -0.20
C CYS A 76 8.79 -3.82 -1.36
N GLY A 77 9.90 -4.40 -1.82
CA GLY A 77 10.65 -3.95 -2.99
C GLY A 77 10.27 -4.64 -4.31
N ASP A 78 9.28 -5.53 -4.27
CA ASP A 78 8.73 -6.25 -5.41
C ASP A 78 7.22 -6.54 -5.18
N PRO A 79 6.43 -6.78 -6.25
CA PRO A 79 4.98 -6.98 -6.13
C PRO A 79 4.59 -8.29 -5.42
N ASN A 80 5.51 -9.25 -5.27
CA ASN A 80 5.26 -10.48 -4.52
C ASN A 80 5.71 -10.37 -3.05
N CYS A 81 6.31 -9.24 -2.66
CA CYS A 81 6.88 -8.99 -1.34
C CYS A 81 7.93 -10.04 -0.91
N ALA A 82 8.72 -10.55 -1.85
CA ALA A 82 9.83 -11.45 -1.56
C ALA A 82 10.99 -10.70 -0.87
N ALA A 83 11.30 -9.50 -1.35
CA ALA A 83 12.20 -8.54 -0.71
C ALA A 83 11.36 -7.57 0.11
N HIS A 84 11.41 -7.70 1.44
CA HIS A 84 10.59 -6.92 2.35
C HIS A 84 11.41 -6.27 3.47
N TYR A 85 10.83 -5.21 4.02
CA TYR A 85 11.40 -4.39 5.08
C TYR A 85 10.36 -4.21 6.17
N LEU A 86 10.74 -4.59 7.38
CA LEU A 86 9.98 -4.34 8.59
C LEU A 86 10.21 -2.89 9.02
N THR A 87 9.16 -2.07 9.04
CA THR A 87 9.28 -0.64 9.32
C THR A 87 8.29 -0.16 10.37
N ALA A 88 8.65 0.87 11.13
CA ALA A 88 7.74 1.59 12.01
C ALA A 88 6.93 2.64 11.26
N LEU A 89 5.87 3.16 11.89
CA LEU A 89 5.18 4.36 11.39
C LEU A 89 6.16 5.52 11.25
N GLY A 90 5.98 6.31 10.19
CA GLY A 90 6.82 7.47 9.89
C GLY A 90 8.24 7.13 9.44
N SER A 91 8.59 5.85 9.29
CA SER A 91 9.90 5.43 8.79
C SER A 91 9.86 5.23 7.28
N CYS A 92 10.72 5.96 6.58
CA CYS A 92 10.86 5.91 5.13
C CYS A 92 11.66 4.67 4.69
N VAL A 93 11.16 3.96 3.67
CA VAL A 93 11.89 2.88 3.02
C VAL A 93 11.94 3.15 1.52
N GLY A 94 13.14 3.20 0.95
CA GLY A 94 13.38 3.41 -0.47
C GLY A 94 13.98 2.19 -1.17
N THR A 95 13.62 2.00 -2.42
CA THR A 95 14.07 0.90 -3.29
C THR A 95 14.41 1.46 -4.68
N ALA A 96 15.22 0.74 -5.45
CA ALA A 96 15.60 1.16 -6.80
C ALA A 96 14.63 0.70 -7.91
N THR A 97 13.74 -0.26 -7.61
CA THR A 97 12.95 -1.00 -8.61
C THR A 97 11.44 -0.76 -8.52
N GLY A 98 11.00 0.00 -7.53
CA GLY A 98 9.58 0.17 -7.21
C GLY A 98 9.26 -0.28 -5.79
N VAL A 99 8.19 0.24 -5.21
CA VAL A 99 7.82 -0.03 -3.83
C VAL A 99 6.34 -0.36 -3.70
N TRP A 100 6.05 -1.33 -2.83
CA TRP A 100 4.72 -1.78 -2.45
C TRP A 100 4.61 -1.82 -0.94
N VAL A 101 3.40 -1.89 -0.41
CA VAL A 101 3.16 -2.04 1.02
C VAL A 101 2.23 -3.21 1.26
N ALA A 102 2.43 -3.95 2.34
CA ALA A 102 1.54 -5.03 2.71
C ALA A 102 1.20 -4.87 4.20
N ASN A 103 -0.09 -4.94 4.53
CA ASN A 103 -0.47 -5.07 5.92
C ASN A 103 -0.29 -6.53 6.32
N ARG A 104 0.90 -6.88 6.81
CA ARG A 104 1.20 -8.20 7.38
C ARG A 104 1.62 -8.05 8.83
N CYS A 105 0.96 -8.78 9.70
CA CYS A 105 1.35 -8.92 11.11
C CYS A 105 2.15 -10.22 11.25
N GLY A 106 3.38 -10.20 11.78
CA GLY A 106 4.05 -11.47 12.08
C GLY A 106 5.36 -11.39 12.83
N CYS A 107 5.57 -12.42 13.66
CA CYS A 107 6.85 -12.82 14.24
C CYS A 107 7.56 -13.76 13.25
N TRP A 108 8.29 -13.23 12.27
CA TRP A 108 9.05 -14.07 11.33
C TRP A 108 10.50 -14.21 11.77
#